data_AF-A0A855EDJ4-F1
#
_entry.id   AF-A0A855EDJ4-F1
#
_cell.length_a   1.000
_cell.length_b   1.000
_cell.length_c   1.000
_cell.angle_alpha   90.00
_cell.angle_beta   90.00
_cell.angle_gamma   90.00
#
_symmetry.space_group_name_H-M   'P 1'
#
loop_
_entity.id
_entity.type
_entity.pdbx_description
1 polymer ?
#
loop_
_entity_poly.entity_id
_entity_poly.type
_entity_poly.pdbx_seq_one_letter_code
_entity_poly.pdbx_strand_id
1 'polypeptide(L)'
;MIVTRESMKKWIIECLQERGGRAWPREVSKYVWDSYEAELRDSGDMLYTWQYDIRWAAQQLRNEGTLKPVNRRRDLPWELA
;
A
#
# COMPACT_ATOMS: atom_id res chain seq x y z
N MET A 1 7.11 -10.55 -12.60
CA MET A 1 5.67 -10.17 -12.66
C MET A 1 5.63 -8.67 -12.89
N ILE A 2 4.78 -8.15 -13.78
CA ILE A 2 4.72 -6.69 -13.99
C ILE A 2 4.09 -6.03 -12.76
N VAL A 3 4.83 -5.14 -12.10
CA VAL A 3 4.30 -4.32 -11.00
C VAL A 3 3.37 -3.26 -11.57
N THR A 4 2.14 -3.20 -11.04
CA THR A 4 1.13 -2.21 -11.43
C THR A 4 0.58 -1.52 -10.19
N ARG A 5 -0.21 -0.46 -10.39
CA ARG A 5 -0.94 0.17 -9.28
C ARG A 5 -1.93 -0.77 -8.59
N GLU A 6 -2.47 -1.74 -9.32
CA GLU A 6 -3.33 -2.78 -8.73
C GLU A 6 -2.53 -3.75 -7.86
N SER A 7 -1.25 -4.00 -8.18
CA SER A 7 -0.34 -4.75 -7.29
C SER A 7 -0.20 -4.04 -5.94
N MET A 8 -0.07 -2.71 -5.94
CA MET A 8 0.04 -1.92 -4.70
C MET A 8 -1.20 -2.05 -3.81
N LYS A 9 -2.41 -2.06 -4.40
CA LYS A 9 -3.65 -2.27 -3.64
C LYS A 9 -3.64 -3.62 -2.93
N LYS A 10 -3.26 -4.69 -3.64
CA LYS A 10 -3.18 -6.04 -3.09
C LYS A 10 -2.19 -6.12 -1.94
N TRP A 11 -0.98 -5.58 -2.13
CA TRP A 11 0.05 -5.61 -1.09
C TRP A 11 -0.33 -4.80 0.16
N ILE A 12 -1.07 -3.70 0.02
CA ILE A 12 -1.64 -2.98 1.17
C ILE A 12 -2.60 -3.89 1.94
N ILE A 13 -3.53 -4.55 1.24
CA ILE A 13 -4.53 -5.42 1.88
C ILE A 13 -3.84 -6.59 2.58
N GLU A 14 -2.90 -7.26 1.92
CA GLU A 14 -2.12 -8.38 2.49
C GLU A 14 -1.39 -7.93 3.76
N CYS A 15 -0.66 -6.81 3.70
CA CYS A 15 0.03 -6.25 4.87
C CYS A 15 -0.91 -5.97 6.04
N LEU A 16 -2.09 -5.39 5.76
CA LEU A 16 -3.06 -5.07 6.79
C LEU A 16 -3.69 -6.34 7.37
N GLN A 17 -4.01 -7.34 6.56
CA GLN A 17 -4.54 -8.62 7.02
C GLN A 17 -3.57 -9.33 7.96
N GLU A 18 -2.28 -9.38 7.62
CA GLU A 18 -1.23 -9.95 8.49
C GLU A 18 -1.07 -9.20 9.82
N ARG A 19 -1.39 -7.90 9.85
CA ARG A 19 -1.22 -7.02 11.02
C ARG A 19 -2.50 -6.79 11.81
N GLY A 20 -3.52 -7.64 11.64
CA GLY A 20 -4.78 -7.55 12.38
C GLY A 20 -5.68 -6.40 11.93
N GLY A 21 -5.62 -6.08 10.64
CA GLY A 21 -6.49 -5.12 9.97
C GLY A 21 -6.00 -3.67 9.97
N ARG A 22 -4.85 -3.36 10.57
CA ARG A 22 -4.32 -1.98 10.65
C ARG A 22 -2.80 -1.92 10.60
N ALA A 23 -2.27 -0.89 9.95
CA ALA A 23 -0.84 -0.60 9.93
C ALA A 23 -0.55 0.87 9.58
N TRP A 24 0.57 1.39 10.06
CA TRP A 24 1.04 2.69 9.63
C TRP A 24 1.55 2.64 8.20
N PRO A 25 1.43 3.73 7.42
CA PRO A 25 1.88 3.72 6.02
C PRO A 25 3.35 3.38 5.83
N ARG A 26 4.20 3.75 6.80
CA ARG A 26 5.62 3.38 6.81
C ARG A 26 5.84 1.87 6.99
N GLU A 27 4.97 1.21 7.77
CA GLU A 27 5.04 -0.24 7.99
C GLU A 27 4.59 -0.99 6.75
N VAL A 28 3.55 -0.48 6.07
CA VAL A 28 3.12 -1.01 4.77
C VAL A 28 4.21 -0.84 3.72
N SER A 29 4.85 0.32 3.67
CA SER A 29 5.97 0.55 2.75
C SER A 29 7.14 -0.39 3.06
N LYS A 30 7.48 -0.59 4.34
CA LYS A 30 8.51 -1.54 4.74
C LYS A 30 8.16 -2.98 4.36
N TYR A 31 6.92 -3.40 4.60
CA TYR A 31 6.45 -4.72 4.18
C TYR A 31 6.58 -4.91 2.66
N VAL A 32 6.15 -3.92 1.87
CA VAL A 32 6.26 -4.01 0.41
C VAL A 32 7.72 -4.12 -0.05
N TRP A 33 8.61 -3.34 0.56
CA TRP A 33 10.03 -3.45 0.27
C TRP A 33 10.58 -4.82 0.65
N ASP A 34 10.36 -5.27 1.88
CA ASP A 34 10.92 -6.52 2.38
C ASP A 34 10.39 -7.76 1.62
N SER A 35 9.15 -7.70 1.11
CA SER A 35 8.48 -8.83 0.45
C SER A 35 8.56 -8.82 -1.09
N TYR A 36 8.64 -7.64 -1.72
CA TYR A 36 8.53 -7.49 -3.18
C TYR A 36 9.67 -6.64 -3.79
N GLU A 37 10.82 -6.54 -3.12
CA GLU A 37 11.99 -5.81 -3.63
C GLU A 37 12.38 -6.27 -5.04
N ALA A 38 12.39 -7.59 -5.29
CA ALA A 38 12.81 -8.14 -6.58
C ALA A 38 11.89 -7.68 -7.71
N GLU A 39 10.58 -7.73 -7.50
CA GLU A 39 9.56 -7.27 -8.46
C GLU A 39 9.63 -5.77 -8.67
N LEU A 40 9.84 -4.99 -7.61
CA LEU A 40 10.03 -3.55 -7.71
C LEU A 40 11.28 -3.21 -8.51
N ARG A 41 12.41 -3.90 -8.29
CA ARG A 41 13.64 -3.67 -9.05
C ARG A 41 13.49 -4.02 -10.53
N ASP A 42 12.72 -5.06 -10.84
CA ASP A 42 12.41 -5.47 -12.22
C ASP A 42 11.40 -4.54 -12.91
N SER A 43 10.70 -3.67 -12.17
CA SER A 43 9.62 -2.82 -12.70
C SER A 43 10.07 -1.55 -13.43
N GLY A 44 11.38 -1.32 -13.57
CA GLY A 44 11.92 -0.15 -14.26
C GLY A 44 11.61 1.16 -13.52
N ASP A 45 10.99 2.12 -14.20
CA ASP A 45 10.73 3.46 -13.65
C ASP A 45 9.87 3.44 -12.38
N MET A 46 8.99 2.43 -12.24
CA MET A 46 8.14 2.24 -11.07
C MET A 46 8.96 2.03 -9.78
N LEU A 47 10.19 1.51 -9.87
CA LEU A 47 11.13 1.43 -8.73
C LEU A 47 11.33 2.80 -8.04
N TYR A 48 11.28 3.87 -8.82
CA TYR A 48 11.52 5.23 -8.31
C TYR A 48 10.24 5.94 -7.88
N THR A 49 9.06 5.45 -8.28
CA THR A 49 7.77 6.10 -8.01
C THR A 49 6.84 5.32 -7.09
N TRP A 50 7.12 4.04 -6.81
CA TRP A 50 6.16 3.15 -6.14
C TRP A 50 5.65 3.66 -4.79
N GLN A 51 6.45 4.43 -4.04
CA GLN A 51 6.01 5.02 -2.78
C GLN A 51 4.93 6.11 -2.96
N TYR A 52 4.88 6.76 -4.12
CA TYR A 52 3.75 7.62 -4.49
C TYR A 52 2.56 6.78 -4.94
N ASP A 53 2.80 5.74 -5.74
CA ASP A 53 1.75 4.85 -6.24
C ASP A 53 1.04 4.10 -5.11
N ILE A 54 1.74 3.68 -4.05
CA ILE A 54 1.13 3.02 -2.88
C ILE A 54 0.25 3.98 -2.06
N ARG A 55 0.60 5.27 -2.00
CA ARG A 55 -0.25 6.29 -1.36
C ARG A 55 -1.51 6.54 -2.18
N TRP A 56 -1.38 6.59 -3.50
CA TRP A 56 -2.51 6.65 -4.42
C TRP A 56 -3.40 5.42 -4.28
N ALA A 57 -2.83 4.22 -4.20
CA ALA A 57 -3.56 2.97 -4.03
C ALA A 57 -4.36 2.96 -2.72
N ALA A 58 -3.76 3.41 -1.61
CA ALA A 58 -4.50 3.55 -0.35
C ALA A 58 -5.66 4.55 -0.44
N GLN A 59 -5.55 5.61 -1.26
CA GLN A 59 -6.67 6.51 -1.50
C GLN A 59 -7.77 5.84 -2.34
N GLN A 60 -7.43 5.06 -3.36
CA GLN A 60 -8.41 4.31 -4.13
C GLN A 60 -9.14 3.29 -3.27
N LEU A 61 -8.43 2.53 -2.43
CA LEU A 61 -9.05 1.57 -1.52
C LEU A 61 -10.03 2.22 -0.52
N ARG A 62 -9.82 3.49 -0.14
CA ARG A 62 -10.81 4.25 0.64
C ARG A 62 -12.04 4.59 -0.18
N ASN A 63 -11.84 5.04 -1.42
CA ASN A 63 -12.94 5.37 -2.33
C ASN A 63 -13.80 4.12 -2.64
N GLU A 64 -13.16 2.96 -2.73
CA GLU A 64 -13.79 1.65 -2.93
C GLU A 64 -14.42 1.08 -1.64
N GLY A 65 -14.24 1.73 -0.48
CA GLY A 65 -14.77 1.27 0.80
C GLY A 65 -14.04 0.08 1.43
N THR A 66 -12.86 -0.29 0.91
CA THR A 66 -12.02 -1.37 1.47
C THR A 66 -11.18 -0.89 2.66
N LEU A 67 -10.74 0.38 2.64
CA LEU A 67 -10.08 1.03 3.79
C LEU A 67 -11.01 2.06 4.43
N LYS A 68 -10.90 2.20 5.75
CA LYS A 68 -11.58 3.28 6.48
C LYS A 68 -11.08 4.66 6.03
N PRO A 69 -11.97 5.66 5.94
CA PRO A 69 -11.57 7.03 5.64
C PRO A 69 -10.78 7.62 6.81
N VAL A 70 -9.73 8.38 6.50
CA VAL A 70 -8.94 9.11 7.51
C VAL A 70 -9.32 10.59 7.63
N ASN A 71 -10.30 11.07 6.84
CA ASN A 71 -10.81 12.46 6.90
C ASN A 71 -9.71 13.53 6.96
N ARG A 72 -8.67 13.40 6.11
CA ARG A 72 -7.47 14.27 6.04
C ARG A 72 -6.56 14.26 7.28
N ARG A 73 -6.84 13.43 8.28
CA ARG A 73 -5.92 13.18 9.40
C ARG A 73 -4.68 12.44 8.92
N ARG A 74 -3.54 12.84 9.48
CA ARG A 74 -2.21 12.25 9.19
C ARG A 74 -1.68 11.40 10.34
N ASP A 75 -2.38 11.41 11.46
CA ASP A 75 -2.06 10.76 12.73
C ASP A 75 -2.85 9.46 12.94
N LEU A 76 -3.48 8.94 11.88
CA LEU A 76 -4.19 7.66 11.91
C LEU A 76 -3.48 6.62 11.03
N PRO A 77 -3.47 5.34 11.45
CA PRO A 77 -3.02 4.25 10.60
C PRO A 77 -3.97 4.05 9.41
N TRP A 78 -3.55 3.26 8.44
CA TRP A 78 -4.48 2.66 7.48
C TRP A 78 -5.15 1.46 8.13
N GLU A 79 -6.45 1.31 7.91
CA GLU A 79 -7.27 0.29 8.55
C GLU A 79 -8.29 -0.25 7.54
N LEU A 80 -8.47 -1.57 7.50
CA LEU A 80 -9.52 -2.24 6.73
C LEU A 80 -10.90 -1.80 7.25
N ALA A 81 -11.88 -1.66 6.35
CA ALA A 81 -13.24 -1.25 6.67
C ALA A 81 -13.96 -2.27 7.57
#